data_AF-A0A7Z9Y4N6-F1
#
_entry.id   AF-A0A7Z9Y4N6-F1
#
_cell.length_a   1.000
_cell.length_b   1.000
_cell.length_c   1.000
_cell.angle_alpha   90.00
_cell.angle_beta   90.00
_cell.angle_gamma   90.00
#
_symmetry.space_group_name_H-M   'P 1'
#
loop_
_entity.id
_entity.type
_entity.pdbx_description
1 polymer ?
#
loop_
_entity_poly.entity_id
_entity_poly.type
_entity_poly.pdbx_seq_one_letter_code
_entity_poly.pdbx_strand_id
1 'polypeptide(L)'
;MSEPVDLDTTVSVTRREIWSSLTLWLALHEPDLIFLEDVDVQETSPVPYLYSMVSVADKKKALSTVGLYTPEGMAFLMQPPSHSPFSEEEEAYKTKSFSLFVRGFGLEDTAVHRLRAHILAWEQAGRPAPDNLYIQVDPISNNHHPVRSSLIVKKKWHQFTLQWQGIP
;
A
#
# COMPACT_ATOMS: atom_id res chain seq x y z
N MET A 1 -5.82 24.58 -7.39
CA MET A 1 -5.80 23.16 -6.99
C MET A 1 -6.63 23.07 -5.72
N SER A 2 -7.54 22.09 -5.63
CA SER A 2 -8.27 21.80 -4.39
C SER A 2 -7.28 21.44 -3.28
N GLU A 3 -7.66 21.70 -2.03
CA GLU A 3 -6.88 21.23 -0.89
C GLU A 3 -6.92 19.69 -0.82
N PRO A 4 -5.82 19.02 -0.42
CA PRO A 4 -5.83 17.59 -0.20
C PRO A 4 -6.82 17.19 0.90
N VAL A 5 -7.47 16.04 0.73
CA VAL A 5 -8.38 15.46 1.73
C VAL A 5 -7.69 14.30 2.44
N ASP A 6 -7.68 14.33 3.76
CA ASP A 6 -7.13 13.25 4.59
C ASP A 6 -8.27 12.41 5.19
N LEU A 7 -8.20 11.10 5.00
CA LEU A 7 -9.20 10.16 5.49
C LEU A 7 -8.56 9.10 6.39
N ASP A 8 -9.04 8.99 7.63
CA ASP A 8 -8.66 7.91 8.54
C ASP A 8 -9.29 6.59 8.08
N THR A 9 -8.46 5.56 7.94
CA THR A 9 -8.95 4.21 7.58
C THR A 9 -9.48 3.45 8.78
N THR A 10 -9.19 3.92 10.01
CA THR A 10 -9.40 3.23 11.30
C THR A 10 -8.60 1.94 11.47
N VAL A 11 -7.79 1.55 10.48
CA VAL A 11 -6.99 0.34 10.50
C VAL A 11 -5.64 0.65 11.14
N SER A 12 -5.35 -0.02 12.25
CA SER A 12 -4.06 0.07 12.93
C SER A 12 -3.06 -0.92 12.35
N VAL A 13 -1.94 -0.41 11.86
CA VAL A 13 -0.91 -1.18 11.13
C VAL A 13 0.49 -0.83 11.60
N THR A 14 1.42 -1.75 11.40
CA THR A 14 2.87 -1.50 11.46
C THR A 14 3.42 -1.21 10.06
N ARG A 15 4.58 -0.54 9.98
CA ARG A 15 5.30 -0.36 8.69
C ARG A 15 5.61 -1.68 8.01
N ARG A 16 5.92 -2.72 8.80
CA ARG A 16 6.19 -4.07 8.30
C ARG A 16 4.95 -4.64 7.61
N GLU A 17 3.78 -4.58 8.24
CA GLU A 17 2.53 -5.05 7.61
C GLU A 17 2.22 -4.30 6.33
N ILE A 18 2.46 -2.98 6.28
CA ILE A 18 2.24 -2.22 5.05
C ILE A 18 3.17 -2.72 3.94
N TRP A 19 4.47 -2.87 4.24
CA TRP A 19 5.47 -3.25 3.24
C TRP A 19 5.31 -4.70 2.77
N SER A 20 5.13 -5.64 3.72
CA SER A 20 5.11 -7.06 3.40
C SER A 20 3.74 -7.57 2.99
N SER A 21 2.64 -7.02 3.51
CA SER A 21 1.29 -7.57 3.35
C SER A 21 0.40 -6.64 2.51
N LEU A 22 0.10 -5.43 2.99
CA LEU A 22 -0.85 -4.53 2.32
C LEU A 22 -0.37 -4.11 0.92
N THR A 23 0.92 -3.81 0.74
CA THR A 23 1.45 -3.40 -0.59
C THR A 23 1.30 -4.53 -1.61
N LEU A 24 1.53 -5.79 -1.20
CA LEU A 24 1.28 -6.95 -2.05
C LEU A 24 -0.21 -7.10 -2.37
N TRP A 25 -1.08 -6.98 -1.36
CA TRP A 25 -2.52 -7.02 -1.55
C TRP A 25 -2.99 -5.98 -2.57
N LEU A 26 -2.54 -4.73 -2.41
CA LEU A 26 -2.85 -3.65 -3.35
C LEU A 26 -2.35 -3.98 -4.75
N ALA A 27 -1.10 -4.44 -4.91
CA ALA A 27 -0.52 -4.75 -6.22
C ALA A 27 -1.26 -5.89 -6.96
N LEU A 28 -1.93 -6.78 -6.22
CA LEU A 28 -2.72 -7.88 -6.77
C LEU A 28 -4.13 -7.47 -7.19
N HIS A 29 -4.69 -6.43 -6.57
CA HIS A 29 -6.07 -5.99 -6.81
C HIS A 29 -6.15 -4.70 -7.64
N GLU A 30 -5.06 -3.94 -7.71
CA GLU A 30 -5.01 -2.63 -8.35
C GLU A 30 -3.91 -2.58 -9.41
N PRO A 31 -4.26 -2.64 -10.71
CA PRO A 31 -3.27 -2.62 -11.79
C PRO A 31 -2.56 -1.26 -11.91
N ASP A 32 -3.18 -0.19 -11.42
CA ASP A 32 -2.70 1.19 -11.49
C ASP A 32 -2.06 1.63 -10.15
N LEU A 33 -1.56 0.68 -9.37
CA LEU A 33 -0.79 0.97 -8.15
C LEU A 33 0.48 1.72 -8.50
N ILE A 34 0.71 2.85 -7.83
CA ILE A 34 1.88 3.69 -8.00
C ILE A 34 2.69 3.76 -6.70
N PHE A 35 4.01 3.81 -6.86
CA PHE A 35 4.95 4.14 -5.80
C PHE A 35 5.48 5.54 -6.07
N LEU A 36 5.35 6.44 -5.10
CA LEU A 36 5.80 7.82 -5.21
C LEU A 36 6.93 8.04 -4.20
N GLU A 37 8.01 8.66 -4.67
CA GLU A 37 9.18 8.97 -3.86
C GLU A 37 9.64 10.41 -4.11
N ASP A 38 9.97 11.10 -3.03
CA ASP A 38 10.73 12.35 -3.04
C ASP A 38 12.12 12.05 -2.48
N VAL A 39 13.14 12.29 -3.30
CA VAL A 39 14.54 12.04 -2.97
C VAL A 39 15.22 13.39 -2.79
N ASP A 40 15.98 13.53 -1.71
CA ASP A 40 16.61 14.79 -1.30
C ASP A 40 15.60 15.81 -0.75
N VAL A 41 14.71 15.30 0.11
CA VAL A 41 13.59 16.02 0.71
C VAL A 41 14.07 17.26 1.44
N GLN A 42 13.56 18.41 0.99
CA GLN A 42 13.75 19.72 1.63
C GLN A 42 12.65 19.98 2.69
N GLU A 43 12.55 21.21 3.21
CA GLU A 43 11.60 21.55 4.27
C GLU A 43 10.12 21.27 3.93
N THR A 44 9.75 21.29 2.65
CA THR A 44 8.38 21.03 2.19
C THR A 44 8.36 19.99 1.08
N SER A 45 7.83 18.81 1.36
CA SER A 45 7.55 17.79 0.34
C SER A 45 6.05 17.71 0.06
N PRO A 46 5.63 17.65 -1.22
CA PRO A 46 4.25 17.38 -1.58
C PRO A 46 3.90 15.89 -1.42
N VAL A 47 4.88 15.01 -1.23
CA VAL A 47 4.70 13.56 -1.13
C VAL A 47 4.15 13.21 0.26
N PRO A 48 2.98 12.56 0.35
CA PRO A 48 2.44 12.08 1.63
C PRO A 48 3.43 11.11 2.28
N TYR A 49 3.68 11.30 3.57
CA TYR A 49 4.68 10.53 4.29
C TYR A 49 4.10 9.20 4.78
N LEU A 50 4.57 8.10 4.19
CA LEU A 50 4.35 6.74 4.68
C LEU A 50 5.66 6.15 5.23
N TYR A 51 6.72 6.25 4.43
CA TYR A 51 8.08 5.84 4.78
C TYR A 51 9.03 7.03 4.72
N SER A 52 10.02 7.02 5.60
CA SER A 52 11.12 7.96 5.61
C SER A 52 12.42 7.20 5.68
N MET A 53 13.41 7.63 4.90
CA MET A 53 14.74 7.06 4.91
C MET A 53 15.77 8.18 4.98
N VAL A 54 16.82 7.97 5.76
CA VAL A 54 18.02 8.82 5.76
C VAL A 54 19.18 7.97 5.29
N SER A 55 19.75 8.33 4.15
CA SER A 55 20.92 7.65 3.61
C SER A 55 22.11 7.79 4.56
N VAL A 56 22.79 6.68 4.83
CA VAL A 56 23.94 6.67 5.74
C VAL A 56 25.14 7.42 5.14
N ALA A 57 25.32 7.31 3.82
CA ALA A 57 26.51 7.77 3.09
C ALA A 57 26.54 9.30 2.89
N ASP A 58 25.42 9.87 2.47
CA ASP A 58 25.31 11.29 2.07
C ASP A 58 24.29 12.08 2.91
N LYS A 59 23.68 11.44 3.92
CA LYS A 59 22.67 12.04 4.82
C LYS A 59 21.43 12.57 4.09
N LYS A 60 21.22 12.19 2.83
CA LYS A 60 20.03 12.57 2.08
C LYS A 60 18.78 11.94 2.67
N LYS A 61 17.73 12.75 2.73
CA LYS A 61 16.41 12.37 3.22
C LYS A 61 15.54 11.96 2.04
N ALA A 62 14.76 10.90 2.21
CA ALA A 62 13.76 10.48 1.24
C ALA A 62 12.43 10.19 1.93
N LEU A 63 11.34 10.53 1.25
CA LEU A 63 9.98 10.17 1.63
C LEU A 63 9.39 9.31 0.53
N SER A 64 8.66 8.27 0.91
CA SER A 64 7.93 7.48 -0.07
C SER A 64 6.57 7.04 0.43
N THR A 65 5.70 6.73 -0.53
CA THR A 65 4.35 6.25 -0.32
C THR A 65 3.90 5.37 -1.48
N VAL A 66 2.82 4.63 -1.26
CA VAL A 66 2.11 3.84 -2.25
C VAL A 66 0.69 4.35 -2.38
N GLY A 67 0.15 4.35 -3.59
CA GLY A 67 -1.16 4.91 -3.86
C GLY A 67 -1.76 4.45 -5.18
N LEU A 68 -2.91 5.03 -5.51
CA LEU A 68 -3.64 4.79 -6.74
C LEU A 68 -3.71 6.08 -7.55
N TYR A 69 -3.64 5.92 -8.87
CA TYR A 69 -3.92 6.96 -9.84
C TYR A 69 -5.23 6.64 -10.57
N THR A 70 -6.10 7.63 -10.73
CA THR A 70 -7.27 7.58 -11.61
C THR A 70 -7.28 8.82 -12.52
N PRO A 71 -8.05 8.83 -13.62
CA PRO A 71 -8.18 10.03 -14.46
C PRO A 71 -8.69 11.27 -13.70
N GLU A 72 -9.43 11.07 -12.59
CA GLU A 72 -10.07 12.13 -11.80
C GLU A 72 -9.22 12.58 -10.59
N GLY A 73 -8.20 11.80 -10.19
CA GLY A 73 -7.39 12.13 -9.02
C GLY A 73 -6.40 11.04 -8.61
N MET A 74 -5.79 11.24 -7.44
CA MET A 74 -4.83 10.32 -6.84
C MET A 74 -5.14 10.14 -5.36
N ALA A 75 -4.78 8.98 -4.81
CA ALA A 75 -4.86 8.73 -3.38
C ALA A 75 -3.64 7.96 -2.91
N PHE A 76 -3.05 8.36 -1.79
CA PHE A 76 -1.83 7.76 -1.26
C PHE A 76 -1.98 7.39 0.21
N LEU A 77 -1.33 6.30 0.61
CA LEU A 77 -1.22 5.94 2.01
C LEU A 77 -0.34 6.95 2.76
N MET A 78 -0.65 7.22 4.02
CA MET A 78 0.23 8.02 4.87
C MET A 78 0.08 7.65 6.34
N GLN A 79 1.07 8.05 7.13
CA GLN A 79 0.96 8.07 8.58
C GLN A 79 0.01 9.21 9.03
N PRO A 80 -0.41 9.27 10.31
CA PRO A 80 -1.25 10.35 10.78
C PRO A 80 -0.66 11.75 10.48
N PRO A 81 -1.47 12.75 10.08
CA PRO A 81 -0.97 14.08 9.71
C PRO A 81 -0.21 14.82 10.81
N SER A 82 -0.43 14.45 12.08
CA SER A 82 0.30 14.99 13.23
C SER A 82 1.72 14.43 13.37
N HIS A 83 2.06 13.36 12.64
CA HIS A 83 3.36 12.73 12.73
C HIS A 83 4.36 13.35 11.75
N SER A 84 5.50 13.80 12.27
CA SER A 84 6.56 14.42 11.49
C SER A 84 7.57 13.37 11.00
N PRO A 85 7.95 13.38 9.70
CA PRO A 85 9.03 12.52 9.23
C PRO A 85 10.39 12.93 9.83
N PHE A 86 11.30 11.97 9.96
CA PHE A 86 12.66 12.18 10.48
C PHE A 86 12.78 12.68 11.93
N SER A 87 11.70 12.57 12.73
CA SER A 87 11.73 12.85 14.17
C SER A 87 12.41 11.71 14.94
N GLU A 88 12.85 11.95 16.17
CA GLU A 88 13.34 10.86 17.04
C GLU A 88 12.24 9.82 17.35
N GLU A 89 10.98 10.27 17.35
CA GLU A 89 9.81 9.40 17.51
C GLU A 89 9.66 8.42 16.34
N GLU A 90 10.06 8.82 15.13
CA GLU A 90 9.99 7.99 13.91
C GLU A 90 10.71 6.65 14.06
N GLU A 91 11.87 6.64 14.72
CA GLU A 91 12.62 5.42 15.01
C GLU A 91 11.82 4.47 15.91
N ALA A 92 11.08 5.01 16.87
CA ALA A 92 10.17 4.22 17.71
C ALA A 92 8.95 3.69 16.94
N TYR A 93 8.52 4.38 15.88
CA TYR A 93 7.41 3.96 15.02
C TYR A 93 7.77 2.88 14.01
N LYS A 94 9.05 2.51 13.86
CA LYS A 94 9.44 1.37 13.02
C LYS A 94 8.80 0.05 13.47
N THR A 95 8.49 -0.07 14.77
CA THR A 95 7.92 -1.29 15.37
C THR A 95 6.53 -1.10 15.96
N LYS A 96 6.10 0.14 16.22
CA LYS A 96 4.78 0.44 16.79
C LYS A 96 3.70 0.49 15.70
N SER A 97 2.48 0.10 16.09
CA SER A 97 1.30 0.29 15.26
C SER A 97 0.82 1.74 15.28
N PHE A 98 0.23 2.19 14.19
CA PHE A 98 -0.40 3.51 14.04
C PHE A 98 -1.66 3.40 13.16
N SER A 99 -2.58 4.36 13.28
CA SER A 99 -3.74 4.41 12.37
C SER A 99 -3.29 4.82 10.98
N LEU A 100 -3.64 4.04 9.96
CA LEU A 100 -3.32 4.32 8.57
C LEU A 100 -4.28 5.38 8.01
N PHE A 101 -3.73 6.38 7.32
CA PHE A 101 -4.50 7.42 6.65
C PHE A 101 -4.35 7.30 5.13
N VAL A 102 -5.31 7.87 4.41
CA VAL A 102 -5.27 8.07 2.96
C VAL A 102 -5.36 9.55 2.67
N ARG A 103 -4.43 10.09 1.88
CA ARG A 103 -4.48 11.46 1.35
C ARG A 103 -4.89 11.46 -0.11
N GLY A 104 -5.95 12.19 -0.42
CA GLY A 104 -6.46 12.41 -1.77
C GLY A 104 -5.97 13.70 -2.40
N PHE A 105 -5.79 13.67 -3.71
CA PHE A 105 -5.55 14.85 -4.56
C PHE A 105 -6.49 14.78 -5.76
N GLY A 106 -7.23 15.85 -6.06
CA GLY A 106 -8.16 15.88 -7.18
C GLY A 106 -9.47 16.59 -6.82
N LEU A 107 -10.41 16.60 -7.77
CA LEU A 107 -11.74 17.18 -7.56
C LEU A 107 -12.74 16.17 -6.96
N GLU A 108 -12.45 14.87 -7.12
CA GLU A 108 -13.35 13.77 -6.74
C GLU A 108 -12.66 12.86 -5.71
N ASP A 109 -13.42 12.41 -4.72
CA ASP A 109 -12.93 11.53 -3.64
C ASP A 109 -12.89 10.04 -4.05
N THR A 110 -13.14 9.74 -5.33
CA THR A 110 -13.20 8.37 -5.88
C THR A 110 -11.93 7.57 -5.58
N ALA A 111 -10.74 8.15 -5.80
CA ALA A 111 -9.47 7.47 -5.54
C ALA A 111 -9.28 7.17 -4.03
N VAL A 112 -9.67 8.12 -3.17
CA VAL A 112 -9.56 7.99 -1.70
C VAL A 112 -10.45 6.88 -1.19
N HIS A 113 -11.71 6.86 -1.60
CA HIS A 113 -12.66 5.84 -1.20
C HIS A 113 -12.29 4.46 -1.74
N ARG A 114 -11.79 4.37 -2.98
CA ARG A 114 -11.31 3.12 -3.57
C ARG A 114 -10.12 2.57 -2.79
N LEU A 115 -9.08 3.38 -2.54
CA LEU A 115 -7.92 2.93 -1.77
C LEU A 115 -8.32 2.50 -0.35
N ARG A 116 -9.19 3.27 0.33
CA ARG A 116 -9.74 2.87 1.64
C ARG A 116 -10.50 1.55 1.58
N ALA A 117 -11.29 1.31 0.53
CA ALA A 117 -12.02 0.05 0.37
C ALA A 117 -11.07 -1.15 0.25
N HIS A 118 -9.93 -1.02 -0.44
CA HIS A 118 -8.92 -2.09 -0.49
C HIS A 118 -8.29 -2.38 0.86
N ILE A 119 -8.01 -1.34 1.66
CA ILE A 119 -7.44 -1.49 3.00
C ILE A 119 -8.44 -2.22 3.91
N LEU A 120 -9.72 -1.85 3.85
CA LEU A 120 -10.77 -2.52 4.63
C LEU A 120 -10.98 -3.97 4.17
N ALA A 121 -10.94 -4.23 2.86
CA ALA A 121 -11.03 -5.59 2.33
C ALA A 121 -9.83 -6.46 2.75
N TRP A 122 -8.63 -5.89 2.76
CA TRP A 122 -7.42 -6.55 3.27
C TRP A 122 -7.54 -6.90 4.76
N GLU A 123 -8.04 -5.96 5.58
CA GLU A 123 -8.31 -6.18 7.00
C GLU A 123 -9.32 -7.31 7.20
N GLN A 124 -10.44 -7.27 6.47
CA GLN A 124 -11.49 -8.29 6.51
C GLN A 124 -11.01 -9.67 6.04
N ALA A 125 -10.05 -9.71 5.11
CA ALA A 125 -9.40 -10.94 4.65
C ALA A 125 -8.35 -11.48 5.63
N GLY A 126 -8.18 -10.88 6.82
CA GLY A 126 -7.22 -11.33 7.82
C GLY A 126 -5.77 -10.95 7.54
N ARG A 127 -5.54 -9.85 6.82
CA ARG A 127 -4.22 -9.28 6.52
C ARG A 127 -3.25 -10.25 5.82
N PRO A 128 -3.64 -10.86 4.68
CA PRO A 128 -2.87 -11.89 3.98
C PRO A 128 -1.41 -11.50 3.72
N ALA A 129 -0.48 -12.19 4.38
CA ALA A 129 0.96 -11.95 4.31
C ALA A 129 1.68 -12.99 3.42
N PRO A 130 2.86 -12.65 2.85
CA PRO A 130 3.60 -13.52 1.94
C PRO A 130 4.15 -14.78 2.61
N ASP A 131 4.35 -14.77 3.93
CA ASP A 131 4.92 -15.90 4.68
C ASP A 131 4.10 -17.20 4.51
N ASN A 132 2.79 -17.08 4.23
CA ASN A 132 1.88 -18.22 4.01
C ASN A 132 1.34 -18.28 2.58
N LEU A 133 1.96 -17.56 1.64
CA LEU A 133 1.52 -17.51 0.25
C LEU A 133 2.09 -18.70 -0.53
N TYR A 134 1.19 -19.56 -0.99
CA TYR A 134 1.47 -20.57 -2.00
C TYR A 134 1.19 -20.02 -3.40
N ILE A 135 2.15 -20.17 -4.32
CA ILE A 135 2.03 -19.74 -5.71
C ILE A 135 2.19 -20.95 -6.61
N GLN A 136 1.15 -21.24 -7.39
CA GLN A 136 1.19 -22.23 -8.47
C GLN A 136 1.26 -21.52 -9.81
N VAL A 137 2.05 -22.06 -10.74
CA VAL A 137 2.19 -21.53 -12.10
C VAL A 137 1.73 -22.59 -13.09
N ASP A 138 0.77 -22.23 -13.93
CA ASP A 138 0.21 -23.10 -14.95
C ASP A 138 0.30 -22.45 -16.34
N PRO A 139 0.41 -23.25 -17.42
CA PRO A 139 0.19 -22.74 -18.78
C PRO A 139 -1.20 -22.09 -18.90
N ILE A 140 -1.33 -21.02 -19.70
CA ILE A 140 -2.61 -20.30 -19.86
C ILE A 140 -3.73 -21.17 -20.45
N SER A 141 -3.38 -22.26 -21.14
CA SER A 141 -4.33 -23.24 -21.70
C SER A 141 -4.93 -24.17 -20.65
N ASN A 142 -4.41 -24.17 -19.42
CA ASN A 142 -4.93 -25.00 -18.35
C ASN A 142 -6.18 -24.35 -17.74
N ASN A 143 -7.36 -24.97 -17.91
CA ASN A 143 -8.61 -24.53 -17.30
C ASN A 143 -8.68 -24.91 -15.81
N HIS A 144 -7.65 -24.56 -15.04
CA HIS A 144 -7.66 -24.79 -13.61
C HIS A 144 -8.72 -23.90 -12.96
N HIS A 145 -9.66 -24.51 -12.25
CA HIS A 145 -10.67 -23.77 -11.51
C HIS A 145 -10.09 -23.34 -10.15
N PRO A 146 -10.16 -22.05 -9.80
CA PRO A 146 -9.69 -21.58 -8.51
C PRO A 146 -10.46 -22.27 -7.37
N VAL A 147 -9.74 -22.79 -6.38
CA VAL A 147 -10.32 -23.18 -5.09
C VAL A 147 -10.81 -21.91 -4.39
N ARG A 148 -11.84 -22.00 -3.52
CA ARG A 148 -12.25 -20.89 -2.65
C ARG A 148 -11.01 -20.29 -1.98
N SER A 149 -10.90 -18.95 -1.93
CA SER A 149 -9.77 -18.16 -1.41
C SER A 149 -8.52 -18.02 -2.30
N SER A 150 -8.55 -18.48 -3.55
CA SER A 150 -7.44 -18.27 -4.49
C SER A 150 -7.64 -17.05 -5.41
N LEU A 151 -6.54 -16.33 -5.68
CA LEU A 151 -6.48 -15.22 -6.61
C LEU A 151 -5.70 -15.63 -7.86
N ILE A 152 -6.27 -15.39 -9.05
CA ILE A 152 -5.63 -15.73 -10.32
C ILE A 152 -5.08 -14.48 -11.00
N VAL A 153 -3.77 -14.44 -11.22
CA VAL A 153 -3.11 -13.43 -12.04
C VAL A 153 -2.79 -14.03 -13.41
N LYS A 154 -3.45 -13.54 -14.46
CA LYS A 154 -3.18 -13.98 -15.83
C LYS A 154 -2.08 -13.14 -16.48
N LYS A 155 -1.14 -13.80 -17.14
CA LYS A 155 -0.13 -13.20 -18.02
C LYS A 155 -0.30 -13.78 -19.44
N LYS A 156 0.49 -13.28 -20.39
CA LYS A 156 0.39 -13.65 -21.81
C LYS A 156 0.45 -15.16 -22.07
N TRP A 157 1.29 -15.87 -21.31
CA TRP A 157 1.59 -17.30 -21.56
C TRP A 157 1.29 -18.23 -20.38
N HIS A 158 1.08 -17.66 -19.19
CA HIS A 158 0.92 -18.41 -17.94
C HIS A 158 -0.15 -17.75 -17.08
N GLN A 159 -0.70 -18.52 -16.16
CA GLN A 159 -1.48 -18.01 -15.05
C GLN A 159 -0.81 -18.37 -13.73
N PHE A 160 -0.93 -17.47 -12.76
CA PHE A 160 -0.46 -17.66 -11.39
C PHE A 160 -1.69 -17.81 -10.51
N THR A 161 -1.78 -18.91 -9.77
CA THR A 161 -2.78 -19.11 -8.72
C THR A 161 -2.12 -18.84 -7.38
N LEU A 162 -2.59 -17.80 -6.69
CA LEU A 162 -2.12 -17.37 -5.39
C LEU A 162 -3.10 -17.86 -4.33
N GLN A 163 -2.60 -18.56 -3.31
CA GLN A 163 -3.42 -19.07 -2.22
C GLN A 163 -2.71 -18.82 -0.89
N TRP A 164 -3.38 -18.16 0.05
CA TRP A 164 -2.87 -18.00 1.40
C TRP A 164 -3.32 -19.16 2.28
N GLN A 165 -2.36 -19.79 2.96
CA GLN A 165 -2.64 -20.88 3.88
C GLN A 165 -3.04 -20.35 5.26
N GLY A 166 -4.02 -20.99 5.90
CA GLY A 166 -4.40 -20.68 7.28
C GLY A 166 -5.22 -19.40 7.47
N ILE A 167 -5.73 -18.80 6.39
CA ILE A 167 -6.74 -17.73 6.48
C ILE A 167 -8.13 -18.40 6.51
N PRO A 168 -9.00 -18.05 7.49
CA PRO A 168 -10.33 -18.63 7.63
C PRO A 168 -11.28 -18.32 6.47
#